data_AF-A0A644SRC6-F1
#
_entry.id   AF-A0A644SRC6-F1
#
_cell.length_a   1.000
_cell.length_b   1.000
_cell.length_c   1.000
_cell.angle_alpha   90.00
_cell.angle_beta   90.00
_cell.angle_gamma   90.00
#
_symmetry.space_group_name_H-M   'P 1'
#
loop_
_entity.id
_entity.type
_entity.pdbx_description
1 polymer ?
#
loop_
_entity_poly.entity_id
_entity_poly.type
_entity_poly.pdbx_seq_one_letter_code
_entity_poly.pdbx_strand_id
1 'polypeptide(L)' 'MNYVDNSTKLSTACGTLLTIFVYIQKDEIIKTIILAGVGAITSFAISLLLKYCIKRINRKK' A
#
# COMPACT_ATOMS: atom_id res chain seq x y z
N MET A 1 -14.19 -30.38 15.00
CA MET A 1 -13.64 -29.02 14.82
C MET A 1 -13.37 -28.79 13.35
N ASN A 2 -14.24 -28.05 12.64
CA ASN A 2 -14.09 -27.73 11.22
C ASN A 2 -13.93 -26.21 11.06
N TYR A 3 -12.82 -25.68 11.61
CA TYR A 3 -12.38 -24.31 11.39
C TYR A 3 -11.67 -24.29 10.04
N VAL A 4 -12.42 -24.49 8.94
CA VAL A 4 -11.89 -24.08 7.63
C VAL A 4 -11.96 -22.57 7.69
N ASP A 5 -10.86 -22.01 8.17
CA ASP A 5 -10.73 -20.63 8.60
C ASP A 5 -11.30 -19.73 7.51
N ASN A 6 -12.25 -18.86 7.86
CA ASN A 6 -12.69 -17.80 6.95
C ASN A 6 -11.48 -17.01 6.43
N SER A 7 -10.41 -16.94 7.22
CA SER A 7 -9.07 -16.42 6.91
C SER A 7 -8.42 -17.10 5.69
N THR A 8 -8.46 -18.42 5.61
CA THR A 8 -7.85 -19.19 4.51
C THR A 8 -8.69 -19.07 3.24
N LYS A 9 -10.02 -19.08 3.36
CA LYS A 9 -10.92 -18.79 2.24
C LYS A 9 -10.75 -17.37 1.70
N LEU A 10 -10.60 -16.39 2.59
CA LEU A 10 -10.35 -15.00 2.22
C LEU A 10 -8.99 -14.87 1.54
N SER A 11 -7.95 -15.52 2.06
CA SER A 11 -6.62 -15.52 1.46
C SER A 11 -6.62 -16.12 0.05
N THR A 12 -7.28 -17.27 -0.14
CA THR A 12 -7.40 -17.91 -1.47
C THR A 12 -8.28 -17.11 -2.43
N ALA A 13 -9.38 -16.53 -1.96
CA ALA A 13 -10.24 -15.65 -2.77
C ALA A 13 -9.46 -14.39 -3.20
N CYS A 14 -8.73 -13.76 -2.28
CA CYS A 14 -7.84 -12.64 -2.58
C CYS A 14 -6.75 -13.03 -3.58
N GLY A 15 -6.11 -14.19 -3.41
CA GLY A 15 -5.09 -14.69 -4.33
C GLY A 15 -5.64 -14.97 -5.73
N THR A 16 -6.88 -15.47 -5.81
CA THR A 16 -7.56 -15.75 -7.09
C THR A 16 -7.98 -14.46 -7.79
N LEU A 17 -8.60 -13.52 -7.07
CA LEU A 17 -8.95 -12.19 -7.59
C LEU A 17 -7.70 -11.42 -8.04
N LEU A 18 -6.63 -11.44 -7.24
CA LEU A 18 -5.35 -10.85 -7.60
C LEU A 18 -4.77 -11.50 -8.86
N THR A 19 -4.85 -12.83 -9.00
CA THR A 19 -4.35 -13.54 -10.19
C THR A 19 -5.13 -13.17 -11.45
N ILE A 20 -6.46 -13.11 -11.38
CA ILE A 20 -7.33 -12.73 -12.50
C ILE A 20 -7.06 -11.26 -12.88
N PHE A 21 -6.95 -10.38 -11.88
CA PHE A 21 -6.64 -8.97 -12.06
C PHE A 21 -5.26 -8.79 -12.71
N VAL A 22 -4.24 -9.51 -12.23
CA VAL A 22 -2.86 -9.50 -12.77
C VAL A 22 -2.77 -10.08 -14.18
N TYR A 23 -3.66 -10.99 -14.57
CA TYR A 23 -3.62 -11.63 -15.89
C TYR A 23 -4.10 -10.71 -17.03
N ILE A 24 -5.06 -9.82 -16.78
CA ILE A 24 -5.70 -9.00 -17.84
C ILE A 24 -4.81 -7.84 -18.34
N GLN A 25 -3.92 -7.28 -17.50
CA GLN A 25 -3.10 -6.10 -17.82
C GLN A 25 -1.73 -6.12 -17.12
N LYS A 26 -0.90 -7.11 -17.45
CA LYS A 26 0.44 -7.33 -16.84
C LYS A 26 1.32 -6.06 -16.82
N ASP A 27 1.32 -5.28 -17.91
CA ASP A 27 2.15 -4.08 -18.06
C ASP A 27 1.70 -2.89 -17.19
N GLU A 28 0.40 -2.66 -17.07
CA GLU A 28 -0.14 -1.50 -16.37
C GLU A 28 -0.15 -1.70 -14.85
N ILE A 29 -0.29 -2.95 -14.39
CA ILE A 29 -0.29 -3.29 -12.95
C ILE A 29 1.09 -3.15 -12.32
N ILE A 30 2.16 -3.58 -13.00
CA ILE A 30 3.52 -3.40 -12.48
C ILE A 30 3.80 -1.90 -12.30
N LYS A 31 3.43 -1.09 -13.29
CA LYS A 31 3.52 0.38 -13.20
C LYS A 31 2.65 0.94 -12.08
N THR A 32 1.44 0.41 -11.89
CA THR A 32 0.52 0.84 -10.83
C THR A 32 1.03 0.51 -9.43
N ILE A 33 1.58 -0.68 -9.21
CA ILE A 33 2.13 -1.09 -7.91
C ILE A 33 3.34 -0.22 -7.57
N ILE A 34 4.23 0.00 -8.54
CA ILE A 34 5.39 0.87 -8.36
C ILE A 34 4.93 2.31 -8.09
N LEU A 35 3.97 2.83 -8.86
CA LEU A 35 3.44 4.18 -8.69
C LEU A 35 2.71 4.36 -7.36
N ALA A 36 1.93 3.36 -6.92
CA ALA A 36 1.27 3.33 -5.61
C ALA A 36 2.29 3.25 -4.47
N GLY A 37 3.33 2.43 -4.61
CA GLY A 37 4.43 2.33 -3.66
C GLY A 37 5.18 3.66 -3.51
N VAL A 38 5.55 4.29 -4.62
CA VAL A 38 6.16 5.62 -4.63
C VAL A 38 5.21 6.64 -4.01
N GLY A 39 3.93 6.63 -4.37
CA GLY A 39 2.92 7.52 -3.78
C GLY A 39 2.81 7.37 -2.26
N ALA A 40 2.83 6.14 -1.74
CA ALA A 40 2.80 5.86 -0.31
C ALA A 40 4.08 6.35 0.39
N ILE A 41 5.25 6.05 -0.17
CA ILE A 41 6.55 6.50 0.36
C ILE A 41 6.61 8.02 0.39
N THR A 42 6.23 8.68 -0.71
CA THR A 42 6.22 10.14 -0.83
C THR A 42 5.20 10.78 0.12
N SER A 43 3.99 10.21 0.27
CA SER A 43 2.99 10.68 1.24
C SER A 43 3.52 10.66 2.67
N PHE A 44 4.22 9.58 3.04
CA PHE A 44 4.83 9.46 4.36
C PHE A 44 6.04 10.40 4.53
N ALA A 45 6.89 10.51 3.50
CA ALA A 45 8.03 11.41 3.51
C ALA A 45 7.60 12.87 3.70
N ILE A 46 6.59 13.33 2.95
CA ILE A 46 6.04 14.69 3.07
C ILE A 46 5.46 14.91 4.46
N SER A 47 4.73 13.92 5.00
CA SER A 47 4.16 14.00 6.35
C SER A 47 5.24 14.17 7.43
N LEU A 48 6.34 13.41 7.33
CA LEU A 48 7.48 13.55 8.24
C LEU A 48 8.19 14.89 8.10
N LEU A 49 8.41 15.33 6.85
CA LEU A 49 9.09 16.58 6.53
C LEU A 49 8.30 17.78 7.06
N LEU A 50 6.97 17.78 6.89
CA LEU A 50 6.08 18.81 7.43
C LEU A 50 6.14 18.85 8.96
N LYS A 51 6.06 17.69 9.62
CA LYS A 51 6.15 17.59 11.09
C LYS A 51 7.51 18.11 11.60
N TYR A 52 8.58 17.86 10.86
CA TYR A 52 9.91 18.35 11.15
C TYR A 52 10.01 19.88 10.98
N CYS A 53 9.51 20.43 9.88
CA CYS A 53 9.47 21.88 9.64
C CYS A 53 8.70 22.61 10.74
N ILE A 54 7.50 22.15 11.09
CA ILE A 54 6.68 22.75 12.15
C ILE A 54 7.42 22.71 13.50
N LYS A 55 8.03 21.57 13.84
CA LYS A 55 8.82 21.44 15.08
C LYS A 55 10.03 22.35 15.09
N ARG A 56 10.70 22.55 13.95
CA ARG A 56 11.87 23.43 13.82
C ARG A 56 11.50 24.90 13.95
N ILE A 57 10.34 25.31 13.43
CA ILE A 57 9.82 26.68 13.54
C ILE A 57 9.41 26.97 14.99
N ASN A 58 8.66 26.07 15.64
CA ASN A 58 8.28 26.22 17.04
C ASN A 58 9.45 26.10 18.04
N ARG A 59 10.60 25.53 17.65
CA ARG A 59 11.82 25.48 18.46
C ARG A 59 12.70 26.74 18.34
N LYS A 60 12.46 27.58 17.32
CA LYS A 60 13.21 28.83 17.09
C LYS A 60 12.51 30.06 17.68
N LYS A 61 11.28 29.91 18.16
CA LYS A 61 10.53 30.92 18.90
C LYS A 61 10.64 30.64 20.39
#